data_AF-A0A963WDN4-F1
#
_entry.id   AF-A0A963WDN4-F1
#
_cell.length_a   1.000
_cell.length_b   1.000
_cell.length_c   1.000
_cell.angle_alpha   90.00
_cell.angle_beta   90.00
_cell.angle_gamma   90.00
#
_symmetry.space_group_name_H-M   'P 1'
#
loop_
_entity.id
_entity.type
_entity.pdbx_description
1 polymer ?
#
loop_
_entity_poly.entity_id
_entity_poly.type
_entity_poly.pdbx_seq_one_letter_code
_entity_poly.pdbx_strand_id
1 'polypeptide(L)'
;SRDQAAVEAALAALRQAAVNGDNIMPPSIECARAGVTTGEWSEVLREVFGEYRAPTGIDIAMAGQVDSPAMDEVRRRVRVTGEELGRPLRLLIGKPGLDGHSNGAEQ
;
A
#
# COMPACT_ATOMS: atom_id res chain seq x y z
N SER A 1 27.12 16.16 -12.88
CA SER A 1 26.01 16.06 -13.86
C SER A 1 26.01 14.63 -14.40
N ARG A 2 24.85 13.98 -14.52
CA ARG A 2 24.74 12.62 -15.07
C ARG A 2 24.60 12.66 -16.60
N ASP A 3 24.99 11.58 -17.27
CA ASP A 3 24.79 11.44 -18.71
C ASP A 3 23.30 11.12 -18.98
N GLN A 4 22.59 12.10 -19.52
CA GLN A 4 21.16 11.98 -19.76
C GLN A 4 20.83 10.97 -20.86
N ALA A 5 21.67 10.84 -21.89
CA ALA A 5 21.45 9.90 -22.98
C ALA A 5 21.65 8.45 -22.49
N ALA A 6 22.64 8.21 -21.63
CA ALA A 6 22.85 6.92 -21.00
C ALA A 6 21.67 6.51 -20.09
N VAL A 7 21.13 7.47 -19.32
CA VAL A 7 19.94 7.26 -18.48
C VAL A 7 18.73 6.85 -19.31
N GLU A 8 18.44 7.58 -20.39
CA GLU A 8 17.31 7.30 -21.27
C GLU A 8 17.42 5.94 -21.96
N ALA A 9 18.62 5.59 -22.44
CA ALA A 9 18.87 4.29 -23.04
C ALA A 9 18.66 3.14 -22.06
N ALA A 10 19.16 3.27 -20.82
CA ALA A 10 19.01 2.24 -19.79
C ALA A 10 17.55 2.05 -19.39
N LEU A 11 16.80 3.15 -19.18
CA LEU A 11 15.37 3.09 -18.87
C LEU A 11 14.55 2.48 -20.01
N ALA A 12 14.89 2.78 -21.27
CA ALA A 12 14.23 2.18 -22.43
C ALA A 12 14.46 0.66 -22.49
N ALA A 13 15.69 0.20 -22.22
CA ALA A 13 16.01 -1.23 -22.16
C ALA A 13 15.27 -1.94 -21.02
N LEU A 14 15.19 -1.30 -19.84
CA LEU A 14 14.42 -1.82 -18.70
C LEU A 14 12.93 -1.97 -19.06
N ARG A 15 12.34 -0.96 -19.69
CA ARG A 15 10.94 -0.99 -20.14
C ARG A 15 10.70 -2.14 -21.13
N GLN A 16 11.59 -2.31 -22.10
CA GLN A 16 11.47 -3.40 -23.08
C GLN A 16 11.54 -4.77 -22.42
N ALA A 17 12.51 -5.00 -21.53
CA ALA A 17 12.60 -6.26 -20.80
C ALA A 17 11.33 -6.54 -19.97
N ALA A 18 10.80 -5.51 -19.28
CA ALA A 18 9.57 -5.63 -18.50
C ALA A 18 8.34 -5.95 -19.38
N VAL A 19 8.19 -5.30 -20.54
CA VAL A 19 7.08 -5.55 -21.48
C VAL A 19 7.15 -6.95 -22.07
N ASN A 20 8.35 -7.44 -22.39
CA ASN A 20 8.55 -8.73 -23.02
C ASN A 20 8.51 -9.90 -22.02
N GLY A 21 8.57 -9.62 -20.71
CA GLY A 21 8.70 -10.64 -19.68
C GLY A 21 10.10 -11.26 -19.60
N ASP A 22 11.12 -10.56 -20.12
CA ASP A 22 12.51 -10.98 -20.07
C ASP A 22 13.10 -10.77 -18.66
N ASN A 23 14.32 -11.29 -18.44
CA ASN A 23 15.06 -11.00 -17.22
C ASN A 23 15.39 -9.51 -17.13
N ILE A 24 14.82 -8.82 -16.13
CA ILE A 24 15.03 -7.39 -15.90
C ILE A 24 16.36 -7.04 -15.22
N MET A 25 17.07 -8.02 -14.63
CA MET A 25 18.29 -7.74 -13.86
C MET A 25 19.42 -7.10 -14.68
N PRO A 26 19.73 -7.55 -15.91
CA PRO A 26 20.76 -6.89 -16.73
C PRO A 26 20.48 -5.40 -17.01
N PRO A 27 19.30 -4.99 -17.56
CA PRO A 27 19.04 -3.56 -17.76
C PRO A 27 18.92 -2.78 -16.44
N SER A 28 18.48 -3.40 -15.34
CA SER A 28 18.50 -2.81 -14.01
C SER A 28 19.91 -2.43 -13.51
N ILE A 29 20.91 -3.27 -13.78
CA ILE A 29 22.32 -2.97 -13.46
C ILE A 29 22.80 -1.77 -14.29
N GLU A 30 22.44 -1.71 -15.57
CA GLU A 30 22.79 -0.59 -16.44
C GLU A 30 22.13 0.72 -15.99
N CYS A 31 20.87 0.67 -15.52
CA CYS A 31 20.22 1.82 -14.88
C CYS A 31 21.03 2.33 -13.67
N ALA A 32 21.45 1.42 -12.79
CA ALA A 32 22.26 1.79 -11.63
C ALA A 32 23.61 2.42 -12.03
N ARG A 33 24.29 1.87 -13.04
CA ARG A 33 25.55 2.43 -13.58
C ARG A 33 25.38 3.80 -14.21
N ALA A 34 24.26 4.03 -14.92
CA ALA A 34 23.93 5.30 -15.54
C ALA A 34 23.48 6.39 -14.54
N GLY A 35 23.28 6.04 -13.27
CA GLY A 35 22.81 6.99 -12.24
C GLY A 35 21.30 7.26 -12.31
N VAL A 36 20.53 6.27 -12.76
CA VAL A 36 19.06 6.26 -12.65
C VAL A 36 18.67 6.21 -11.17
N THR A 37 17.68 7.01 -10.80
CA THR A 37 17.16 7.03 -9.43
C THR A 37 16.16 5.89 -9.21
N THR A 38 15.97 5.49 -7.95
CA THR A 38 14.93 4.51 -7.59
C THR A 38 13.53 4.95 -8.01
N GLY A 39 13.26 6.25 -8.06
CA GLY A 39 12.00 6.82 -8.52
C GLY A 39 11.76 6.58 -10.01
N GLU A 40 12.73 6.93 -10.87
CA GLU A 40 12.65 6.72 -12.31
C GLU A 40 12.55 5.24 -12.68
N TRP A 41 13.33 4.38 -12.00
CA TRP A 41 13.26 2.94 -12.17
C TRP A 41 11.87 2.41 -11.80
N SER A 42 11.37 2.76 -10.61
CA SER A 42 10.05 2.30 -10.14
C SER A 42 8.93 2.81 -11.04
N GLU A 43 9.05 4.02 -11.59
CA GLU A 43 8.05 4.59 -12.50
C GLU A 43 7.94 3.78 -13.80
N VAL A 44 9.07 3.44 -14.44
CA VAL A 44 9.05 2.59 -15.63
C VAL A 44 8.39 1.23 -15.36
N LEU A 45 8.67 0.62 -14.21
CA LEU A 45 8.04 -0.65 -13.85
C LEU A 45 6.54 -0.50 -13.55
N ARG A 46 6.13 0.61 -12.92
CA ARG A 46 4.71 0.93 -12.70
C ARG A 46 3.95 1.15 -13.99
N GLU A 47 4.55 1.79 -14.99
CA GLU A 47 3.91 1.96 -16.31
C GLU A 47 3.58 0.63 -16.99
N VAL A 48 4.42 -0.40 -16.77
CA VAL A 48 4.25 -1.72 -17.39
C VAL A 48 3.36 -2.64 -16.57
N PHE A 49 3.59 -2.71 -15.25
CA PHE A 49 2.92 -3.67 -14.37
C PHE A 49 1.75 -3.09 -13.58
N GLY A 50 1.65 -1.77 -13.50
CA GLY A 50 0.73 -1.08 -12.60
C GLY A 50 1.18 -1.11 -11.13
N GLU A 51 0.28 -0.69 -10.26
CA GLU A 51 0.46 -0.75 -8.81
C GLU A 51 -0.51 -1.77 -8.21
N TYR A 52 0.01 -2.62 -7.32
CA TYR A 52 -0.84 -3.49 -6.54
C TYR A 52 -1.66 -2.67 -5.53
N ARG A 53 -2.98 -2.90 -5.52
CA ARG A 53 -3.89 -2.39 -4.50
C ARG A 53 -4.51 -3.58 -3.77
N ALA A 54 -4.16 -3.75 -2.50
CA ALA A 54 -4.73 -4.81 -1.69
C ALA A 54 -6.26 -4.64 -1.58
N PRO A 55 -7.03 -5.74 -1.63
CA PRO A 55 -8.45 -5.68 -1.32
C PRO A 55 -8.63 -5.19 0.11
N THR A 56 -9.55 -4.25 0.30
CA THR A 56 -9.90 -3.74 1.62
C THR A 56 -11.09 -4.51 2.16
N GLY A 57 -11.04 -4.90 3.44
CA GLY A 57 -12.12 -5.59 4.12
C GLY A 57 -11.65 -6.21 5.42
N ILE A 58 -12.41 -6.00 6.49
CA ILE A 58 -12.22 -6.69 7.76
C ILE A 58 -13.20 -7.86 7.84
N ASP A 59 -12.74 -9.03 8.26
CA ASP A 59 -13.61 -10.19 8.46
C ASP A 59 -14.27 -10.07 9.84
N ILE A 60 -15.35 -9.29 9.92
CA ILE A 60 -16.03 -8.92 11.18
C ILE A 60 -16.51 -10.17 11.95
N ALA A 61 -16.66 -11.31 11.27
CA ALA A 61 -17.05 -12.57 11.87
C ALA A 61 -15.96 -13.19 12.79
N MET A 62 -14.69 -12.82 12.60
CA MET A 62 -13.55 -13.38 13.35
C MET A 62 -13.10 -12.53 14.52
N ALA A 63 -13.64 -11.32 14.68
CA ALA A 63 -13.49 -10.53 15.90
C ALA A 63 -14.24 -11.27 17.01
N GLY A 64 -13.53 -12.19 17.67
CA GLY A 64 -14.10 -13.12 18.64
C GLY A 64 -15.04 -12.39 19.60
N GLN A 65 -16.18 -13.00 19.88
CA GLN A 65 -17.06 -12.55 20.95
C GLN A 65 -16.27 -12.66 22.27
N VAL A 66 -15.58 -11.59 22.63
CA VAL A 66 -14.97 -11.47 23.96
C VAL A 66 -16.11 -11.18 24.91
N ASP A 67 -16.67 -12.25 25.46
CA ASP A 67 -17.73 -12.18 26.46
C ASP A 67 -17.09 -11.72 27.77
N SER A 68 -17.21 -10.42 28.05
CA SER A 68 -16.56 -9.76 29.17
C SER A 68 -17.42 -8.59 29.65
N PRO A 69 -17.64 -8.45 30.98
CA PRO A 69 -18.39 -7.32 31.54
C PRO A 69 -17.85 -5.95 31.11
N ALA A 70 -16.53 -5.86 30.85
CA ALA A 70 -15.92 -4.63 30.35
C ALA A 70 -16.34 -4.29 28.91
N MET A 71 -16.50 -5.31 28.06
CA MET A 71 -16.95 -5.13 26.67
C MET A 71 -18.43 -4.73 26.60
N ASP A 72 -19.27 -5.29 27.48
CA ASP A 72 -20.69 -4.92 27.56
C ASP A 72 -20.87 -3.45 27.94
N GLU A 73 -20.08 -2.96 28.89
CA GLU A 73 -20.10 -1.54 29.27
C GLU A 73 -19.67 -0.63 28.11
N VAL A 74 -18.66 -1.03 27.33
CA VAL A 74 -18.25 -0.29 26.12
C VAL A 74 -19.40 -0.27 25.08
N ARG A 75 -20.03 -1.42 24.80
CA ARG A 75 -21.19 -1.51 23.88
C ARG A 75 -22.33 -0.59 24.32
N ARG A 76 -22.65 -0.58 25.62
CA ARG A 76 -23.68 0.30 26.19
C ARG A 76 -23.36 1.77 25.96
N ARG A 77 -22.12 2.20 26.24
CA ARG A 77 -21.68 3.58 26.03
C ARG A 77 -21.75 4.00 24.56
N VAL A 78 -21.29 3.14 23.64
CA VAL A 78 -21.37 3.41 22.19
C VAL A 78 -22.82 3.61 21.73
N ARG A 79 -23.77 2.80 22.24
CA ARG A 79 -25.19 2.96 21.92
C ARG A 79 -25.75 4.31 22.40
N VAL A 80 -25.50 4.65 23.67
CA VAL A 80 -25.97 5.93 24.25
C VAL A 80 -25.44 7.12 23.45
N THR A 81 -24.14 7.14 23.14
CA THR A 81 -23.56 8.21 22.32
C THR A 81 -24.15 8.23 20.90
N GLY A 82 -24.51 7.08 20.33
CA GLY A 82 -25.19 7.03 19.04
C GLY A 82 -26.59 7.66 19.06
N GLU A 83 -27.33 7.45 20.15
CA GLU A 83 -28.64 8.08 20.39
C GLU A 83 -28.50 9.61 20.54
N GLU A 84 -27.51 10.07 21.31
CA GLU A 84 -27.20 11.50 21.47
C GLU A 84 -26.81 12.19 20.14
N LEU A 85 -26.07 11.49 19.28
CA LEU A 85 -25.65 11.97 17.97
C LEU A 85 -26.73 11.82 16.88
N GLY A 86 -27.83 11.13 17.17
CA GLY A 86 -28.89 10.79 16.21
C GLY A 86 -28.44 9.82 15.10
N ARG A 87 -27.29 9.15 15.27
CA ARG A 87 -26.72 8.19 14.31
C ARG A 87 -25.71 7.24 14.98
N PRO A 88 -25.49 6.04 14.43
CA PRO A 88 -24.42 5.16 14.92
C PRO A 88 -23.05 5.85 14.91
N LEU A 89 -22.23 5.57 15.92
CA LEU A 89 -20.86 6.06 16.01
C LEU A 89 -20.06 5.54 14.80
N ARG A 90 -19.26 6.42 14.18
CA ARG A 90 -18.37 6.08 13.05
C ARG A 90 -16.95 6.48 13.38
N LEU A 91 -16.01 5.58 13.13
CA LEU A 91 -14.58 5.79 13.32
C LEU A 91 -13.85 5.55 12.00
N LEU A 92 -12.91 6.44 11.67
CA LEU A 92 -11.97 6.23 10.57
C LEU A 92 -10.62 5.84 11.19
N ILE A 93 -10.17 4.62 10.90
CA ILE A 93 -8.83 4.16 11.25
C ILE A 93 -7.99 4.34 9.98
N GLY A 94 -7.13 5.35 9.97
CA GLY A 94 -6.27 5.69 8.84
C GLY A 94 -4.82 5.29 9.09
N LYS A 95 -4.14 4.86 8.03
CA LYS A 95 -2.69 4.60 8.02
C LYS A 95 -2.01 5.62 7.09
N PRO A 96 -1.37 6.67 7.64
CA PRO A 96 -0.74 7.69 6.82
C PRO A 96 0.65 7.24 6.34
N GLY A 97 1.00 7.61 5.10
CA GLY A 97 2.33 7.40 4.55
C GLY A 97 2.58 5.96 4.09
N LEU A 98 3.81 5.47 4.31
CA LEU A 98 4.29 4.17 3.84
C LEU A 98 4.27 3.09 4.94
N ASP A 99 3.65 3.35 6.10
CA ASP A 99 3.58 2.36 7.19
C ASP A 99 2.65 1.20 6.82
N GLY A 100 3.24 0.02 6.59
CA GLY A 100 2.53 -1.21 6.27
C GLY A 100 2.11 -2.07 7.47
N HIS A 101 2.36 -1.65 8.71
CA HIS A 101 2.00 -2.47 9.88
C HIS A 101 0.49 -2.37 10.19
N SER A 102 -0.35 -3.22 9.57
CA SER A 102 -1.81 -3.12 9.70
C SER A 102 -2.47 -4.00 10.76
N ASN A 103 -1.73 -4.82 11.51
CA ASN A 103 -2.31 -5.80 12.46
C ASN A 103 -3.30 -5.21 13.49
N GLY A 104 -3.21 -3.93 13.86
CA GLY A 104 -4.16 -3.29 14.78
C GLY A 104 -5.28 -2.50 14.10
N ALA A 105 -5.21 -2.30 12.78
CA ALA A 105 -6.18 -1.54 12.00
C ALA A 105 -7.09 -2.42 11.14
N GLU A 106 -6.63 -3.63 10.81
CA GLU A 106 -7.30 -4.58 9.91
C GLU A 106 -7.70 -5.90 10.59
N GLN A 107 -7.52 -6.03 11.91
CA GLN A 107 -8.06 -7.15 12.71
C GLN A 107 -9.46 -6.85 13.23
#